data_AF-A0A959GRP9-F1
#
_entry.id   AF-A0A959GRP9-F1
#
_cell.length_a   1.000
_cell.length_b   1.000
_cell.length_c   1.000
_cell.angle_alpha   90.00
_cell.angle_beta   90.00
_cell.angle_gamma   90.00
#
_symmetry.space_group_name_H-M   'P 1'
#
loop_
_entity.id
_entity.type
_entity.pdbx_description
1 polymer ?
#
loop_
_entity_poly.entity_id
_entity_poly.type
_entity_poly.pdbx_seq_one_letter_code
_entity_poly.pdbx_strand_id
1 'polypeptide(L)'
;MKNYFILLFFLFGLISCRNEPKEGAGSSAEIEQKAAQVQKTEQQVQTAQASAQKEDAEPVVGSRPAFEPPRSPDQLTIMAPNKQAPSGAGLCVPIQVKGFVNLIAMQYTLAWDAKVLEFKGVDKPGLPYLDQADFGFNRVKEGLLPFVWINDALQSTTISDGSTIYEVCFKVIGSSGQSSAIRFIEQPTPFEVVNINEEIEQLNPVEGKVVVE
;
A
#
# COMPACT_ATOMS: atom_id res chain seq x y z
N MET A 1 -45.89 10.53 5.77
CA MET A 1 -46.42 10.54 7.16
C MET A 1 -46.56 9.10 7.64
N LYS A 2 -45.79 8.70 8.65
CA LYS A 2 -46.12 7.62 9.60
C LYS A 2 -45.17 7.72 10.79
N ASN A 3 -45.63 8.47 11.81
CA ASN A 3 -45.12 8.44 13.18
C ASN A 3 -45.59 7.15 13.84
N TYR A 4 -44.74 6.49 14.63
CA TYR A 4 -45.18 5.65 15.73
C TYR A 4 -44.39 6.01 16.99
N PHE A 5 -45.14 6.56 17.93
CA PHE A 5 -44.79 6.94 19.29
C PHE A 5 -45.30 5.81 20.18
N ILE A 6 -44.43 5.16 20.97
CA ILE A 6 -44.86 4.17 21.97
C ILE A 6 -44.36 4.60 23.35
N LEU A 7 -45.32 4.63 24.26
CA LEU A 7 -45.29 5.08 25.64
C LEU A 7 -45.16 3.87 26.58
N LEU A 8 -44.50 4.12 27.72
CA LEU A 8 -44.80 3.67 29.09
C LEU A 8 -44.32 2.29 29.64
N PHE A 9 -43.52 2.43 30.72
CA PHE A 9 -43.55 1.75 32.04
C PHE A 9 -43.26 0.25 32.15
N PHE A 10 -42.33 -0.10 33.06
CA PHE A 10 -42.49 -0.96 34.26
C PHE A 10 -41.07 -1.16 34.89
N LEU A 11 -40.76 -0.62 36.08
CA LEU A 11 -40.94 -1.19 37.43
C LEU A 11 -40.00 -2.37 37.78
N PHE A 12 -39.06 -2.06 38.69
CA PHE A 12 -38.40 -2.87 39.73
C PHE A 12 -37.97 -4.33 39.47
N GLY A 13 -36.67 -4.58 39.72
CA GLY A 13 -36.29 -5.51 40.79
C GLY A 13 -35.41 -6.71 40.43
N LEU A 14 -34.17 -6.65 40.95
CA LEU A 14 -33.30 -7.75 41.40
C LEU A 14 -32.63 -8.64 40.32
N ILE A 15 -31.30 -8.56 40.24
CA ILE A 15 -30.37 -9.61 40.67
C ILE A 15 -28.93 -9.06 40.61
N SER A 16 -28.21 -9.32 41.70
CA SER A 16 -26.91 -8.79 42.08
C SER A 16 -25.79 -8.96 41.06
N CYS A 17 -24.96 -7.93 40.93
CA CYS A 17 -23.52 -8.11 40.99
C CYS A 17 -22.93 -7.07 41.94
N ARG A 18 -22.47 -7.59 43.08
CA ARG A 18 -21.76 -6.90 44.15
C ARG A 18 -20.46 -6.31 43.62
N ASN A 19 -20.28 -5.01 43.81
CA ASN A 19 -19.02 -4.37 44.21
C ASN A 19 -19.34 -2.93 44.63
N GLU A 20 -19.30 -2.68 45.94
CA GLU A 20 -19.38 -1.34 46.52
C GLU A 20 -18.19 -0.49 46.04
N PRO A 21 -18.39 0.69 45.43
CA PRO A 21 -17.48 1.79 45.66
C PRO A 21 -17.88 2.43 46.99
N LYS A 22 -16.98 2.39 47.97
CA LYS A 22 -17.13 3.12 49.23
C LYS A 22 -17.45 4.58 48.92
N GLU A 23 -18.53 5.11 49.50
CA GLU A 23 -18.78 6.54 49.59
C GLU A 23 -17.62 7.18 50.37
N GLY A 24 -16.64 7.70 49.63
CA GLY A 24 -15.77 8.74 50.13
C GLY A 24 -16.52 10.04 49.96
N ALA A 25 -17.03 10.59 51.06
CA ALA A 25 -17.49 11.97 51.13
C ALA A 25 -16.30 12.88 50.80
N GLY A 26 -16.16 13.22 49.52
CA GLY A 26 -15.26 14.28 49.09
C GLY A 26 -15.76 15.57 49.71
N SER A 27 -14.92 16.16 50.57
CA SER A 27 -15.18 17.45 51.22
C SER A 27 -15.56 18.48 50.16
N SER A 28 -16.40 19.46 50.49
CA SER A 28 -16.73 20.60 49.61
C SER A 28 -15.49 21.26 49.01
N ALA A 29 -14.35 21.20 49.72
CA ALA A 29 -13.05 21.67 49.25
C ALA A 29 -12.47 20.87 48.06
N GLU A 30 -12.76 19.56 47.95
CA GLU A 30 -12.25 18.68 46.90
C GLU A 30 -13.02 18.84 45.59
N ILE A 31 -14.31 19.17 45.67
CA ILE A 31 -15.16 19.54 44.53
C ILE A 31 -14.77 20.92 44.00
N GLU A 32 -14.44 21.85 44.90
CA GLU A 32 -13.98 23.21 44.55
C GLU A 32 -12.59 23.20 43.88
N GLN A 33 -11.68 22.32 44.34
CA GLN A 33 -10.38 22.12 43.69
C GLN A 33 -10.49 21.51 42.28
N LYS A 34 -11.42 20.56 42.06
CA LYS A 34 -11.67 19.99 40.73
C LYS A 34 -12.30 21.02 39.78
N ALA A 35 -13.22 21.86 40.25
CA ALA A 35 -13.81 22.93 39.46
C ALA A 35 -12.78 24.02 39.08
N ALA A 36 -11.87 24.37 40.01
CA ALA A 36 -10.76 25.29 39.74
C ALA A 36 -9.78 24.73 38.69
N GLN A 37 -9.57 23.41 38.66
CA GLN A 37 -8.70 22.76 37.68
C GLN A 37 -9.34 22.68 36.29
N VAL A 38 -10.67 22.52 36.19
CA VAL A 38 -11.41 22.62 34.92
C VAL A 38 -11.32 24.03 34.34
N GLN A 39 -11.52 25.08 35.15
CA GLN A 39 -11.38 26.47 34.70
C GLN A 39 -9.96 26.82 34.24
N LYS A 40 -8.94 26.30 34.95
CA LYS A 40 -7.53 26.49 34.57
C LYS A 40 -7.18 25.79 33.25
N THR A 41 -7.85 24.68 32.95
CA THR A 41 -7.69 23.93 31.69
C THR A 41 -8.39 24.65 30.53
N GLU A 42 -9.59 25.23 30.74
CA GLU A 42 -10.31 26.02 29.74
C GLU A 42 -9.55 27.31 29.34
N GLN A 43 -8.90 27.96 30.31
CA GLN A 43 -8.11 29.17 30.07
C GLN A 43 -6.81 28.88 29.31
N GLN A 44 -6.24 27.67 29.48
CA GLN A 44 -5.10 27.18 28.69
C GLN A 44 -5.50 26.79 27.26
N VAL A 45 -6.70 26.25 27.07
CA VAL A 45 -7.23 25.94 25.72
C VAL A 45 -7.52 27.24 24.94
N GLN A 46 -8.04 28.28 25.60
CA GLN A 46 -8.27 29.59 24.95
C GLN A 46 -6.97 30.34 24.60
N THR A 47 -5.93 30.24 25.43
CA THR A 47 -4.62 30.86 25.13
C THR A 47 -3.83 30.10 24.05
N ALA A 48 -4.08 28.79 23.87
CA ALA A 48 -3.53 28.03 22.75
C ALA A 48 -4.27 28.29 21.41
N GLN A 49 -5.56 28.66 21.46
CA GLN A 49 -6.34 28.98 20.25
C GLN A 49 -6.10 30.42 19.75
N ALA A 50 -5.67 31.34 20.60
CA ALA A 50 -5.34 32.71 20.22
C ALA A 50 -3.98 32.86 19.50
N SER A 51 -3.12 31.84 19.51
CA SER A 51 -1.86 31.82 18.74
C SER A 51 -1.96 31.13 17.38
N ALA A 52 -3.14 30.61 17.01
CA ALA A 52 -3.40 29.89 15.76
C ALA A 52 -3.96 30.78 14.62
N GLN A 53 -4.07 32.09 14.82
CA GLN A 53 -4.55 33.03 13.79
C GLN A 53 -3.54 34.16 13.58
N LYS A 54 -2.43 33.84 12.93
CA LYS A 54 -1.65 34.79 12.14
C LYS A 54 -1.06 34.05 10.94
N GLU A 55 -1.97 33.51 10.13
CA GLU A 55 -1.69 32.99 8.81
C GLU A 55 -2.26 34.01 7.82
N ASP A 56 -1.61 35.17 7.74
CA ASP A 56 -1.81 36.15 6.67
C ASP A 56 -0.44 36.55 6.15
N ALA A 57 -0.25 36.30 4.85
CA ALA A 57 0.98 36.29 4.06
C ALA A 57 1.84 35.03 4.22
N GLU A 58 1.50 34.02 3.42
CA GLU A 58 2.48 33.07 2.87
C GLU A 58 3.72 33.87 2.44
N PRO A 59 4.92 33.61 3.01
CA PRO A 59 6.11 34.25 2.49
C PRO A 59 6.18 33.81 1.03
N VAL A 60 6.27 34.75 0.09
CA VAL A 60 6.60 34.45 -1.30
C VAL A 60 8.02 33.88 -1.29
N VAL A 61 8.13 32.60 -0.96
CA VAL A 61 9.31 31.79 -1.15
C VAL A 61 9.51 31.82 -2.65
N GLY A 62 10.50 32.60 -3.08
CA GLY A 62 10.96 32.56 -4.47
C GLY A 62 11.09 31.09 -4.84
N SER A 63 10.34 30.68 -5.87
CA SER A 63 10.18 29.29 -6.26
C SER A 63 11.55 28.67 -6.51
N ARG A 64 12.11 27.99 -5.49
CA ARG A 64 13.20 27.06 -5.74
C ARG A 64 12.63 26.08 -6.74
N PRO A 65 13.23 25.93 -7.94
CA PRO A 65 12.75 24.93 -8.87
C PRO A 65 12.72 23.59 -8.14
N ALA A 66 11.63 22.86 -8.33
CA ALA A 66 11.54 21.50 -7.80
C ALA A 66 12.76 20.72 -8.31
N PHE A 67 13.39 19.96 -7.43
CA PHE A 67 14.46 19.08 -7.85
C PHE A 67 13.88 18.06 -8.83
N GLU A 68 14.39 18.04 -10.06
CA GLU A 68 14.09 17.00 -11.03
C GLU A 68 15.29 16.04 -11.08
N PRO A 69 15.11 14.75 -10.74
CA PRO A 69 16.17 13.76 -10.86
C PRO A 69 16.71 13.70 -12.30
N PRO A 70 18.02 13.47 -12.49
CA PRO A 70 18.58 13.28 -13.82
C PRO A 70 17.94 12.05 -14.48
N ARG A 71 17.77 12.10 -15.80
CA ARG A 71 17.19 11.00 -16.59
C ARG A 71 18.20 10.47 -17.60
N SER A 72 18.24 9.16 -17.73
CA SER A 72 19.00 8.46 -18.76
C SER A 72 18.16 8.33 -20.04
N PRO A 73 18.78 8.34 -21.23
CA PRO A 73 18.10 7.97 -22.48
C PRO A 73 17.85 6.46 -22.60
N ASP A 74 18.48 5.64 -21.75
CA ASP A 74 18.26 4.20 -21.69
C ASP A 74 16.89 3.87 -21.10
N GLN A 75 16.44 2.65 -21.36
CA GLN A 75 15.12 2.19 -20.97
C GLN A 75 15.14 0.71 -20.61
N LEU A 76 14.39 0.38 -19.57
CA LEU A 76 14.10 -1.00 -19.18
C LEU A 76 12.76 -1.42 -19.77
N THR A 77 12.74 -2.52 -20.51
CA THR A 77 11.49 -3.18 -20.89
C THR A 77 11.20 -4.32 -19.93
N ILE A 78 10.01 -4.35 -19.34
CA ILE A 78 9.53 -5.44 -18.49
C ILE A 78 8.34 -6.13 -19.15
N MET A 79 8.29 -7.46 -19.10
CA MET A 79 7.40 -8.24 -19.96
C MET A 79 6.81 -9.44 -19.22
N ALA A 80 5.55 -9.74 -19.49
CA ALA A 80 4.92 -11.02 -19.15
C ALA A 80 4.48 -11.75 -20.42
N PRO A 81 4.67 -13.08 -20.54
CA PRO A 81 4.21 -13.82 -21.70
C PRO A 81 2.70 -14.11 -21.64
N ASN A 82 2.15 -14.51 -22.78
CA ASN A 82 0.83 -15.12 -22.83
C ASN A 82 0.90 -16.58 -22.36
N LYS A 83 -0.09 -16.99 -21.57
CA LYS A 83 -0.24 -18.36 -21.06
C LYS A 83 -1.69 -18.81 -21.21
N GLN A 84 -1.87 -20.12 -21.22
CA GLN A 84 -3.19 -20.77 -21.17
C GLN A 84 -3.14 -21.88 -20.13
N ALA A 85 -4.24 -22.07 -19.41
CA ALA A 85 -4.37 -23.14 -18.43
C ALA A 85 -5.85 -23.43 -18.16
N PRO A 86 -6.23 -24.69 -17.85
CA PRO A 86 -7.59 -25.02 -17.50
C PRO A 86 -7.96 -24.49 -16.11
N SER A 87 -9.26 -24.31 -15.87
CA SER A 87 -9.77 -23.94 -14.56
C SER A 87 -9.33 -24.95 -13.48
N GLY A 88 -8.89 -24.44 -12.33
CA GLY A 88 -8.38 -25.22 -11.20
C GLY A 88 -6.87 -25.51 -11.22
N ALA A 89 -6.18 -25.31 -12.35
CA ALA A 89 -4.74 -25.57 -12.46
C ALA A 89 -3.88 -24.51 -11.76
N GLY A 90 -2.68 -24.91 -11.35
CA GLY A 90 -1.61 -24.00 -10.95
C GLY A 90 -0.79 -23.57 -12.17
N LEU A 91 -0.40 -22.29 -12.21
CA LEU A 91 0.39 -21.70 -13.29
C LEU A 91 1.34 -20.64 -12.73
N CYS A 92 2.59 -20.65 -13.16
CA CYS A 92 3.54 -19.56 -12.90
C CYS A 92 3.83 -18.77 -14.18
N VAL A 93 3.75 -17.44 -14.07
CA VAL A 93 4.04 -16.48 -15.14
C VAL A 93 5.42 -15.88 -14.89
N PRO A 94 6.41 -16.12 -15.76
CA PRO A 94 7.72 -15.50 -15.62
C PRO A 94 7.64 -14.03 -15.99
N ILE A 95 8.24 -13.18 -15.16
CA ILE A 95 8.43 -11.76 -15.46
C ILE A 95 9.83 -11.60 -16.04
N GLN A 96 9.89 -11.16 -17.29
CA GLN A 96 11.10 -11.08 -18.10
C GLN A 96 11.50 -9.63 -18.35
N VAL A 97 12.78 -9.42 -18.61
CA VAL A 97 13.32 -8.08 -18.87
C VAL A 97 14.13 -8.01 -20.16
N LYS A 98 14.25 -6.80 -20.70
CA LYS A 98 15.16 -6.44 -21.79
C LYS A 98 15.72 -5.04 -21.52
N GLY A 99 17.01 -4.84 -21.76
CA GLY A 99 17.69 -3.58 -21.43
C GLY A 99 17.99 -3.43 -19.93
N PHE A 100 18.13 -4.53 -19.19
CA PHE A 100 18.52 -4.49 -17.78
C PHE A 100 20.04 -4.34 -17.68
N VAL A 101 20.52 -3.11 -17.80
CA VAL A 101 21.95 -2.78 -17.89
C VAL A 101 22.31 -1.77 -16.81
N ASN A 102 23.28 -2.11 -15.97
CA ASN A 102 23.83 -1.25 -14.91
C ASN A 102 22.79 -0.70 -13.92
N LEU A 103 21.72 -1.45 -13.65
CA LEU A 103 20.65 -1.03 -12.76
C LEU A 103 20.97 -1.33 -11.30
N ILE A 104 20.52 -0.47 -10.39
CA ILE A 104 20.67 -0.62 -8.94
C ILE A 104 19.34 -0.71 -8.20
N ALA A 105 18.25 -0.19 -8.78
CA ALA A 105 16.93 -0.30 -8.20
C ALA A 105 15.82 -0.31 -9.27
N MET A 106 14.69 -0.95 -8.94
CA MET A 106 13.48 -0.95 -9.75
C MET A 106 12.25 -1.12 -8.86
N GLN A 107 11.16 -0.42 -9.17
CA GLN A 107 9.87 -0.63 -8.52
C GLN A 107 8.70 -0.45 -9.50
N TYR A 108 7.60 -1.16 -9.22
CA TYR A 108 6.34 -1.07 -9.94
C TYR A 108 5.24 -1.85 -9.19
N THR A 109 4.02 -1.85 -9.71
CA THR A 109 2.96 -2.77 -9.25
C THR A 109 2.56 -3.74 -10.36
N LEU A 110 2.56 -5.04 -10.08
CA LEU A 110 1.94 -6.04 -10.95
C LEU A 110 0.44 -6.13 -10.66
N ALA A 111 -0.40 -6.20 -11.69
CA ALA A 111 -1.85 -6.27 -11.56
C ALA A 111 -2.48 -7.37 -12.42
N TRP A 112 -3.49 -8.05 -11.86
CA TRP A 112 -4.30 -9.08 -12.52
C TRP A 112 -5.76 -9.00 -12.08
N ASP A 113 -6.64 -9.76 -12.74
CA ASP A 113 -8.03 -9.95 -12.31
C ASP A 113 -8.10 -11.06 -11.26
N ALA A 114 -8.29 -10.67 -9.99
CA ALA A 114 -8.41 -11.59 -8.86
C ALA A 114 -9.65 -12.50 -8.90
N LYS A 115 -10.61 -12.25 -9.82
CA LYS A 115 -11.75 -13.15 -10.08
C LYS A 115 -11.39 -14.28 -11.06
N VAL A 116 -10.28 -14.15 -11.79
CA VAL A 116 -9.80 -15.14 -12.76
C VAL A 116 -8.58 -15.90 -12.23
N LEU A 117 -7.69 -15.21 -11.53
CA LEU A 117 -6.45 -15.77 -10.98
C LEU A 117 -6.34 -15.52 -9.47
N GLU A 118 -6.16 -16.58 -8.69
CA GLU A 118 -5.88 -16.53 -7.26
C GLU A 118 -4.37 -16.60 -7.03
N PHE A 119 -3.77 -15.58 -6.42
CA PHE A 119 -2.34 -15.56 -6.11
C PHE A 119 -1.93 -16.69 -5.16
N LYS A 120 -0.78 -17.32 -5.43
CA LYS A 120 -0.20 -18.40 -4.63
C LYS A 120 1.20 -18.12 -4.11
N GLY A 121 1.96 -17.24 -4.76
CA GLY A 121 3.30 -16.89 -4.32
C GLY A 121 4.15 -16.29 -5.44
N VAL A 122 5.37 -15.94 -5.07
CA VAL A 122 6.45 -15.62 -6.00
C VAL A 122 7.59 -16.61 -5.79
N ASP A 123 8.29 -16.97 -6.87
CA ASP A 123 9.37 -17.95 -6.86
C ASP A 123 10.46 -17.57 -7.88
N LYS A 124 11.57 -18.34 -7.88
CA LYS A 124 12.72 -18.21 -8.78
C LYS A 124 13.29 -16.78 -8.81
N PRO A 125 13.76 -16.25 -7.67
CA PRO A 125 14.43 -14.95 -7.66
C PRO A 125 15.63 -14.99 -8.63
N GLY A 126 15.63 -14.09 -9.61
CA GLY A 126 16.63 -14.00 -10.67
C GLY A 126 17.57 -12.81 -10.53
N LEU A 127 17.39 -11.98 -9.50
CA LEU A 127 18.20 -10.81 -9.21
C LEU A 127 18.98 -11.01 -7.89
N PRO A 128 20.18 -10.39 -7.75
CA PRO A 128 20.90 -10.41 -6.49
C PRO A 128 20.09 -9.69 -5.41
N TYR A 129 20.12 -10.22 -4.18
CA TYR A 129 19.42 -9.67 -3.01
C TYR A 129 17.88 -9.66 -3.11
N LEU A 130 17.31 -10.17 -4.20
CA LEU A 130 15.86 -10.29 -4.32
C LEU A 130 15.33 -11.43 -3.44
N ASP A 131 14.44 -11.09 -2.50
CA ASP A 131 13.76 -12.06 -1.66
C ASP A 131 12.25 -11.76 -1.51
N GLN A 132 11.58 -12.37 -0.54
CA GLN A 132 10.14 -12.21 -0.33
C GLN A 132 9.76 -10.83 0.25
N ALA A 133 10.68 -10.15 0.94
CA ALA A 133 10.42 -8.85 1.57
C ALA A 133 10.26 -7.71 0.54
N ASP A 134 10.78 -7.92 -0.67
CA ASP A 134 10.67 -7.03 -1.84
C ASP A 134 9.25 -6.98 -2.45
N PHE A 135 8.32 -7.79 -1.94
CA PHE A 135 6.97 -7.93 -2.45
C PHE A 135 5.89 -7.53 -1.42
N GLY A 136 4.97 -6.68 -1.86
CA GLY A 136 3.81 -6.24 -1.06
C GLY A 136 2.64 -7.22 -1.08
N PHE A 137 2.63 -8.22 -0.20
CA PHE A 137 1.56 -9.24 -0.21
C PHE A 137 0.20 -8.81 0.35
N ASN A 138 0.08 -7.62 0.92
CA ASN A 138 -1.14 -7.15 1.59
C ASN A 138 -2.32 -6.88 0.63
N ARG A 139 -2.07 -6.72 -0.67
CA ARG A 139 -3.10 -6.41 -1.68
C ARG A 139 -3.33 -7.50 -2.73
N VAL A 140 -2.76 -8.69 -2.54
CA VAL A 140 -2.91 -9.78 -3.53
C VAL A 140 -4.35 -10.24 -3.72
N LYS A 141 -5.22 -10.07 -2.71
CA LYS A 141 -6.67 -10.33 -2.83
C LYS A 141 -7.40 -9.33 -3.71
N GLU A 142 -6.83 -8.15 -3.92
CA GLU A 142 -7.33 -7.10 -4.82
C GLU A 142 -6.77 -7.25 -6.24
N GLY A 143 -5.89 -8.23 -6.46
CA GLY A 143 -5.22 -8.42 -7.75
C GLY A 143 -4.00 -7.54 -7.95
N LEU A 144 -3.34 -7.12 -6.87
CA LEU A 144 -2.19 -6.22 -6.89
C LEU A 144 -1.02 -6.81 -6.11
N LEU A 145 0.17 -6.69 -6.69
CA LEU A 145 1.45 -7.05 -6.07
C LEU A 145 2.45 -5.90 -6.30
N PRO A 146 2.52 -4.94 -5.37
CA PRO A 146 3.62 -4.00 -5.29
C PRO A 146 4.97 -4.72 -5.23
N PHE A 147 5.95 -4.20 -5.94
CA PHE A 147 7.30 -4.76 -6.03
C PHE A 147 8.32 -3.62 -5.93
N VAL A 148 9.36 -3.83 -5.14
CA VAL A 148 10.54 -2.98 -5.07
C VAL A 148 11.76 -3.88 -5.00
N TRP A 149 12.81 -3.59 -5.76
CA TRP A 149 14.09 -4.26 -5.67
C TRP A 149 15.19 -3.23 -5.60
N ILE A 150 16.14 -3.47 -4.71
CA ILE A 150 17.37 -2.69 -4.56
C ILE A 150 18.53 -3.68 -4.49
N ASN A 151 19.63 -3.41 -5.20
CA ASN A 151 20.87 -4.13 -4.96
C ASN A 151 21.51 -3.59 -3.67
N ASP A 152 21.38 -4.33 -2.57
CA ASP A 152 21.87 -3.91 -1.24
C ASP A 152 23.39 -3.70 -1.15
N ALA A 153 24.16 -4.26 -2.08
CA ALA A 153 25.59 -3.98 -2.18
C ALA A 153 25.88 -2.63 -2.87
N LEU A 154 24.85 -1.94 -3.36
CA LEU A 154 24.92 -0.72 -4.19
C LEU A 154 25.82 -0.92 -5.42
N GLN A 155 25.80 -2.13 -5.98
CA GLN A 155 26.51 -2.48 -7.20
C GLN A 155 25.56 -2.57 -8.37
N SER A 156 26.05 -2.15 -9.54
CA SER A 156 25.31 -2.23 -10.78
C SER A 156 25.03 -3.67 -11.17
N THR A 157 23.80 -3.98 -11.58
CA THR A 157 23.39 -5.30 -12.06
C THR A 157 23.07 -5.24 -13.54
N THR A 158 23.66 -6.17 -14.30
CA THR A 158 23.39 -6.35 -15.74
C THR A 158 23.04 -7.81 -15.99
N ILE A 159 21.90 -8.06 -16.63
CA ILE A 159 21.46 -9.41 -17.01
C ILE A 159 21.04 -9.44 -18.47
N SER A 160 21.11 -10.62 -19.10
CA SER A 160 20.78 -10.77 -20.52
C SER A 160 19.31 -10.48 -20.81
N ASP A 161 19.02 -9.96 -21.98
CA ASP A 161 17.66 -9.85 -22.50
C ASP A 161 16.94 -11.21 -22.47
N GLY A 162 15.66 -11.20 -22.08
CA GLY A 162 14.82 -12.40 -21.94
C GLY A 162 15.01 -13.15 -20.62
N SER A 163 15.92 -12.70 -19.75
CA SER A 163 16.08 -13.24 -18.40
C SER A 163 14.80 -13.06 -17.58
N THR A 164 14.43 -14.10 -16.83
CA THR A 164 13.35 -14.03 -15.84
C THR A 164 13.90 -13.47 -14.53
N ILE A 165 13.30 -12.39 -14.02
CA ILE A 165 13.70 -11.78 -12.74
C ILE A 165 12.98 -12.40 -11.53
N TYR A 166 11.76 -12.91 -11.74
CA TYR A 166 11.02 -13.78 -10.83
C TYR A 166 9.82 -14.40 -11.56
N GLU A 167 9.17 -15.38 -10.95
CA GLU A 167 7.88 -15.90 -11.39
C GLU A 167 6.77 -15.55 -10.38
N VAL A 168 5.60 -15.16 -10.88
CA VAL A 168 4.38 -15.02 -10.09
C VAL A 168 3.49 -16.24 -10.33
N CYS A 169 3.10 -16.92 -9.25
CA CYS A 169 2.34 -18.17 -9.32
C CYS A 169 0.88 -17.95 -8.90
N PHE A 170 -0.03 -18.53 -9.67
CA PHE A 170 -1.47 -18.44 -9.50
C PHE A 170 -2.13 -19.83 -9.50
N LYS A 171 -3.31 -19.90 -8.89
CA LYS A 171 -4.33 -20.89 -9.23
C LYS A 171 -5.36 -20.23 -10.15
N VAL A 172 -5.67 -20.88 -11.26
CA VAL A 172 -6.71 -20.43 -12.19
C VAL A 172 -8.07 -20.75 -11.57
N ILE A 173 -8.90 -19.73 -11.35
CA ILE A 173 -10.24 -19.87 -10.74
C ILE A 173 -11.36 -19.36 -11.65
N GLY A 174 -11.01 -18.71 -12.77
CA GLY A 174 -11.96 -18.32 -13.80
C GLY A 174 -12.58 -19.52 -14.52
N SER A 175 -13.67 -19.25 -15.25
CA SER A 175 -14.34 -20.19 -16.14
C SER A 175 -13.72 -20.17 -17.54
N SER A 176 -13.87 -21.26 -18.31
CA SER A 176 -13.41 -21.35 -19.71
C SER A 176 -13.84 -20.13 -20.54
N GLY A 177 -12.91 -19.61 -21.32
CA GLY A 177 -13.09 -18.41 -22.14
C GLY A 177 -12.86 -17.07 -21.40
N GLN A 178 -12.75 -17.07 -20.06
CA GLN A 178 -12.30 -15.89 -19.33
C GLN A 178 -10.79 -15.69 -19.50
N SER A 179 -10.33 -14.48 -19.23
CA SER A 179 -8.91 -14.16 -19.25
C SER A 179 -8.57 -13.07 -18.25
N SER A 180 -7.33 -13.09 -17.76
CA SER A 180 -6.73 -11.98 -17.00
C SER A 180 -5.51 -11.47 -17.74
N ALA A 181 -5.44 -10.15 -17.96
CA ALA A 181 -4.18 -9.52 -18.29
C ALA A 181 -3.22 -9.60 -17.10
N ILE A 182 -1.92 -9.68 -17.39
CA ILE A 182 -0.83 -9.51 -16.44
C ILE A 182 -0.20 -8.17 -16.78
N ARG A 183 -0.56 -7.16 -15.98
CA ARG A 183 -0.26 -5.75 -16.26
C ARG A 183 0.78 -5.22 -15.28
N PHE A 184 1.54 -4.24 -15.73
CA PHE A 184 2.40 -3.44 -14.88
C PHE A 184 1.76 -2.06 -14.79
N ILE A 185 1.57 -1.54 -13.58
CA ILE A 185 0.88 -0.26 -13.34
C ILE A 185 1.65 0.58 -12.31
N GLU A 186 1.39 1.89 -12.34
CA GLU A 186 2.08 2.89 -11.50
C GLU A 186 1.41 3.11 -10.12
N GLN A 187 0.43 2.30 -9.75
CA GLN A 187 -0.30 2.46 -8.49
C GLN A 187 -0.54 1.10 -7.81
N PRO A 188 -0.29 0.97 -6.50
CA PRO A 188 0.13 2.03 -5.58
C PRO A 188 1.62 2.41 -5.68
N THR A 189 2.46 1.57 -6.29
CA THR A 189 3.89 1.85 -6.47
C THR A 189 4.14 2.38 -7.88
N PRO A 190 4.66 3.61 -8.03
CA PRO A 190 4.96 4.20 -9.33
C PRO A 190 6.10 3.43 -10.01
N PHE A 191 6.20 3.59 -11.32
CA PHE A 191 7.37 3.09 -12.05
C PHE A 191 8.58 3.95 -11.70
N GLU A 192 9.65 3.29 -11.32
CA GLU A 192 10.95 3.93 -11.12
C GLU A 192 12.03 2.87 -11.33
N VAL A 193 13.02 3.23 -12.15
CA VAL A 193 14.19 2.40 -12.47
C VAL A 193 15.39 3.31 -12.34
N VAL A 194 16.38 2.89 -11.56
CA VAL A 194 17.56 3.71 -11.26
C VAL A 194 18.80 2.97 -11.69
N ASN A 195 19.64 3.64 -12.48
CA ASN A 195 20.93 3.12 -12.88
C ASN A 195 22.03 3.48 -11.88
N ILE A 196 23.23 2.93 -12.07
CA ILE A 196 24.38 3.16 -11.18
C ILE A 196 24.85 4.63 -11.13
N ASN A 197 24.48 5.45 -12.12
CA ASN A 197 24.76 6.89 -12.12
C ASN A 197 23.67 7.70 -11.39
N GLU A 198 22.72 7.02 -10.73
CA GLU A 198 21.57 7.61 -10.05
C GLU A 198 20.61 8.35 -11.00
N GLU A 199 20.61 7.97 -12.27
CA GLU A 199 19.69 8.49 -13.28
C GLU A 199 18.45 7.61 -13.38
N ILE A 200 17.29 8.25 -13.57
CA ILE A 200 16.03 7.56 -13.81
C ILE A 200 15.98 7.07 -15.26
N GLU A 201 15.72 5.78 -15.44
CA GLU A 201 15.44 5.17 -16.73
C GLU A 201 13.93 4.98 -16.94
N GLN A 202 13.50 5.06 -18.21
CA GLN A 202 12.11 4.80 -18.54
C GLN A 202 11.80 3.29 -18.42
N LEU A 203 10.71 2.95 -17.73
CA LEU A 203 10.15 1.60 -17.71
C LEU A 203 9.08 1.46 -18.80
N ASN A 204 9.29 0.53 -19.72
CA ASN A 204 8.37 0.18 -20.80
C ASN A 204 7.72 -1.18 -20.54
N PRO A 205 6.45 -1.22 -20.11
CA PRO A 205 5.78 -2.49 -19.83
C PRO A 205 5.22 -3.14 -21.09
N VAL A 206 5.38 -4.45 -21.21
CA VAL A 206 4.72 -5.31 -22.19
C VAL A 206 3.85 -6.31 -21.46
N GLU A 207 2.55 -6.08 -21.49
CA GLU A 207 1.57 -6.91 -20.81
C GLU A 207 1.45 -8.31 -21.44
N GLY A 208 1.23 -9.30 -20.58
CA GLY A 208 0.83 -10.64 -20.98
C GLY A 208 -0.64 -10.88 -20.69
N LYS A 209 -1.13 -12.08 -21.01
CA LYS A 209 -2.45 -12.54 -20.54
C LYS A 209 -2.45 -14.02 -20.22
N VAL A 210 -3.24 -14.40 -19.23
CA VAL A 210 -3.62 -15.79 -18.96
C VAL A 210 -5.05 -16.00 -19.48
N VAL A 211 -5.24 -16.96 -20.37
CA VAL A 211 -6.57 -17.38 -20.85
C VAL A 211 -6.95 -18.69 -20.18
N VAL A 212 -8.20 -18.79 -19.74
CA VAL A 212 -8.76 -20.02 -19.17
C VAL A 212 -9.29 -20.90 -20.30
N GLU A 213 -8.79 -22.13 -20.38
CA GLU A 213 -9.24 -23.16 -21.34
C GLU A 213 -10.60 -23.75 -20.96
#